data_AF-A0A7X6A0D1-F1
#
_entry.id   AF-A0A7X6A0D1-F1
#
_cell.length_a   1.000
_cell.length_b   1.000
_cell.length_c   1.000
_cell.angle_alpha   90.00
_cell.angle_beta   90.00
_cell.angle_gamma   90.00
#
_symmetry.space_group_name_H-M   'P 1'
#
loop_
_entity.id
_entity.type
_entity.pdbx_description
1 polymer ?
#
loop_
_entity_poly.entity_id
_entity_poly.type
_entity_poly.pdbx_seq_one_letter_code
_entity_poly.pdbx_strand_id
1 'polypeptide(L)'
;MKRWVALCAGTALLAGCGGEPEPAPSPVATASSSSAPAAASSEPTAGPLGTAAYQAELSRIDQVLAGSTRALTRVRTAEALGEAMSTLAESLNTIAIRLAALKVTSRLTAVHTLLQERIGVAATRLTSSAEQTVEDARCGGAAYTSQKVQRQLRADLGGALVQLQRLKLAFGQTLPDPGPAPKDERPDSGAVLVRRGPEGLGRLKITNGTAKDVAVSIVGDGQPPGSPQLMVYLQATKSTTVNRIGGAYHLYFKSGADWDADRRQFRSGCSFKKFDQTFTRNQGWQVNLQPRPDGNADTTEIEAY
;
A
#
# COMPACT_ATOMS: atom_id res chain seq x y z
N MET A 1 -19.42 -20.35 -31.34
CA MET A 1 -18.36 -21.06 -32.09
C MET A 1 -17.61 -20.08 -32.98
N LYS A 2 -16.29 -19.96 -32.85
CA LYS A 2 -15.37 -19.43 -33.88
C LYS A 2 -13.95 -19.85 -33.50
N ARG A 3 -13.15 -20.28 -34.47
CA ARG A 3 -11.79 -20.82 -34.27
C ARG A 3 -10.76 -19.70 -34.34
N TRP A 4 -9.66 -19.85 -33.61
CA TRP A 4 -8.38 -19.19 -33.87
C TRP A 4 -7.30 -20.26 -34.06
N VAL A 5 -6.27 -19.94 -34.85
CA VAL A 5 -5.20 -20.87 -35.26
C VAL A 5 -3.90 -20.46 -34.58
N ALA A 6 -3.10 -21.44 -34.16
CA ALA A 6 -1.72 -21.27 -33.71
C ALA A 6 -0.81 -22.19 -34.53
N LEU A 7 0.35 -21.68 -34.95
CA LEU A 7 1.39 -22.41 -35.70
C LEU A 7 2.76 -21.76 -35.45
N CYS A 8 3.84 -22.41 -35.91
CA CYS A 8 5.27 -22.24 -35.55
C CYS A 8 5.60 -22.90 -34.18
N ALA A 9 6.43 -23.95 -34.06
CA ALA A 9 7.74 -24.28 -34.67
C ALA A 9 8.83 -23.23 -34.33
N GLY A 10 10.02 -23.54 -33.82
CA GLY A 10 10.78 -24.80 -33.78
C GLY A 10 11.92 -24.79 -34.83
N THR A 11 13.12 -25.34 -34.61
CA THR A 11 13.66 -26.13 -33.46
C THR A 11 14.54 -25.25 -32.52
N ALA A 12 15.80 -25.47 -32.08
CA ALA A 12 16.90 -26.43 -32.38
C ALA A 12 17.79 -26.66 -31.12
N LEU A 13 18.95 -27.34 -31.27
CA LEU A 13 19.96 -27.61 -30.21
C LEU A 13 21.38 -27.31 -30.73
N LEU A 14 22.31 -26.96 -29.82
CA LEU A 14 23.75 -27.22 -29.97
C LEU A 14 24.35 -27.63 -28.61
N ALA A 15 25.44 -28.40 -28.65
CA ALA A 15 26.11 -28.97 -27.48
C ALA A 15 27.60 -28.60 -27.46
N GLY A 16 28.26 -28.75 -26.30
CA GLY A 16 29.70 -28.54 -26.15
C GLY A 16 30.28 -29.17 -24.88
N CYS A 17 31.21 -30.12 -25.07
CA CYS A 17 32.15 -30.57 -24.04
C CYS A 17 33.23 -29.48 -23.82
N GLY A 18 34.04 -29.44 -22.75
CA GLY A 18 34.28 -30.39 -21.65
C GLY A 18 35.80 -30.53 -21.42
N GLY A 19 36.24 -30.89 -20.21
CA GLY A 19 37.66 -31.17 -19.94
C GLY A 19 38.08 -30.97 -18.48
N GLU A 20 38.59 -32.03 -17.85
CA GLU A 20 39.10 -32.08 -16.48
C GLU A 20 40.27 -33.08 -16.43
N PRO A 21 41.45 -32.68 -15.91
CA PRO A 21 42.46 -33.65 -15.49
C PRO A 21 43.25 -33.31 -14.21
N GLU A 22 43.43 -34.32 -13.36
CA GLU A 22 44.42 -34.46 -12.26
C GLU A 22 45.31 -35.71 -12.56
N PRO A 23 46.42 -36.01 -11.86
CA PRO A 23 47.36 -35.15 -11.11
C PRO A 23 48.87 -35.54 -11.23
N ALA A 24 49.73 -34.79 -10.51
CA ALA A 24 51.04 -35.22 -9.94
C ALA A 24 52.25 -35.50 -10.88
N PRO A 25 53.50 -35.63 -10.38
CA PRO A 25 54.06 -35.35 -9.04
C PRO A 25 55.28 -34.36 -9.03
N SER A 26 55.84 -34.08 -7.84
CA SER A 26 56.93 -33.12 -7.56
C SER A 26 58.36 -33.61 -7.93
N PRO A 27 59.34 -32.68 -7.88
CA PRO A 27 60.55 -32.94 -7.06
C PRO A 27 60.90 -31.81 -6.07
N VAL A 28 61.93 -32.04 -5.25
CA VAL A 28 62.33 -31.22 -4.08
C VAL A 28 63.40 -30.17 -4.42
N ALA A 29 63.35 -29.00 -3.77
CA ALA A 29 64.50 -28.11 -3.60
C ALA A 29 64.50 -27.46 -2.20
N THR A 30 65.63 -27.49 -1.50
CA THR A 30 65.79 -26.99 -0.13
C THR A 30 66.43 -25.61 -0.14
N ALA A 31 65.85 -24.61 0.55
CA ALA A 31 66.49 -23.32 0.79
C ALA A 31 66.08 -22.75 2.16
N SER A 32 67.03 -22.71 3.09
CA SER A 32 66.87 -22.02 4.39
C SER A 32 67.30 -20.55 4.25
N SER A 33 66.40 -19.62 4.57
CA SER A 33 66.70 -18.19 4.68
C SER A 33 66.11 -17.62 5.97
N SER A 34 66.82 -16.70 6.62
CA SER A 34 66.53 -16.23 7.98
C SER A 34 65.79 -14.89 8.02
N SER A 35 65.41 -14.49 9.23
CA SER A 35 65.01 -13.14 9.67
C SER A 35 63.79 -12.48 9.00
N ALA A 36 62.66 -12.48 9.71
CA ALA A 36 62.14 -11.26 10.35
C ALA A 36 60.98 -11.61 11.32
N PRO A 37 60.87 -11.01 12.51
CA PRO A 37 59.63 -11.03 13.27
C PRO A 37 58.57 -10.26 12.48
N ALA A 38 57.43 -10.88 12.19
CA ALA A 38 56.32 -10.18 11.56
C ALA A 38 55.85 -9.05 12.49
N ALA A 39 55.91 -7.80 12.03
CA ALA A 39 55.31 -6.69 12.76
C ALA A 39 53.81 -6.94 12.84
N ALA A 40 53.30 -7.18 14.06
CA ALA A 40 51.88 -7.40 14.27
C ALA A 40 51.13 -6.10 13.92
N SER A 41 50.40 -6.11 12.81
CA SER A 41 49.40 -5.09 12.50
C SER A 41 48.31 -5.16 13.56
N SER A 42 48.48 -4.37 14.62
CA SER A 42 47.45 -4.11 15.62
C SER A 42 46.34 -3.29 14.97
N GLU A 43 45.43 -3.98 14.28
CA GLU A 43 44.15 -3.39 13.88
C GLU A 43 43.52 -2.74 15.12
N PRO A 44 43.22 -1.43 15.09
CA PRO A 44 42.76 -0.73 16.28
C PRO A 44 41.37 -1.24 16.64
N THR A 45 41.29 -2.07 17.70
CA THR A 45 40.05 -2.67 18.20
C THR A 45 38.95 -1.63 18.28
N ALA A 46 37.96 -1.73 17.40
CA ALA A 46 37.01 -0.65 17.14
C ALA A 46 36.21 -0.30 18.40
N GLY A 47 36.57 0.81 19.04
CA GLY A 47 35.90 1.34 20.22
C GLY A 47 34.46 1.78 19.92
N PRO A 48 33.65 2.01 20.98
CA PRO A 48 32.26 2.44 20.81
C PRO A 48 32.17 3.74 20.02
N LEU A 49 31.26 3.79 19.04
CA LEU A 49 31.15 4.91 18.11
C LEU A 49 30.85 6.23 18.83
N GLY A 50 31.70 7.21 18.60
CA GLY A 50 31.45 8.62 18.91
C GLY A 50 30.58 9.30 17.85
N THR A 51 30.11 10.51 18.15
CA THR A 51 29.10 11.24 17.36
C THR A 51 29.42 11.32 15.86
N ALA A 52 30.66 11.61 15.46
CA ALA A 52 31.04 11.74 14.05
C ALA A 52 30.98 10.40 13.29
N ALA A 53 31.45 9.31 13.91
CA ALA A 53 31.40 7.98 13.30
C ALA A 53 29.95 7.44 13.24
N TYR A 54 29.14 7.71 14.27
CA TYR A 54 27.72 7.38 14.25
C TYR A 54 26.94 8.20 13.21
N GLN A 55 27.26 9.48 13.03
CA GLN A 55 26.69 10.29 11.94
C GLN A 55 27.04 9.74 10.56
N ALA A 56 28.30 9.35 10.33
CA ALA A 56 28.69 8.74 9.05
C ALA A 56 27.90 7.46 8.77
N GLU A 57 27.60 6.67 9.82
CA GLU A 57 26.78 5.47 9.71
C GLU A 57 25.30 5.77 9.45
N LEU A 58 24.70 6.73 10.15
CA LEU A 58 23.33 7.22 9.85
C LEU A 58 23.20 7.71 8.41
N SER A 59 24.19 8.43 7.89
CA SER A 59 24.22 8.91 6.50
C SER A 59 24.26 7.77 5.47
N ARG A 60 24.97 6.66 5.76
CA ARG A 60 24.94 5.44 4.92
C ARG A 60 23.57 4.77 4.95
N ILE A 61 22.92 4.73 6.11
CA ILE A 61 21.58 4.15 6.27
C ILE A 61 20.54 4.96 5.48
N ASP A 62 20.59 6.29 5.55
CA ASP A 62 19.73 7.17 4.72
C ASP A 62 19.94 6.93 3.21
N GLN A 63 21.17 6.66 2.77
CA GLN A 63 21.48 6.33 1.37
C GLN A 63 20.90 4.97 0.95
N VAL A 64 20.95 3.94 1.80
CA VAL A 64 20.33 2.63 1.54
C VAL A 64 18.81 2.76 1.44
N LEU A 65 18.17 3.47 2.37
CA LEU A 65 16.73 3.72 2.34
C LEU A 65 16.29 4.52 1.10
N ALA A 66 17.16 5.37 0.54
CA ALA A 66 16.82 6.25 -0.58
C ALA A 66 16.38 5.52 -1.87
N GLY A 67 16.61 4.21 -2.00
CA GLY A 67 16.04 3.41 -3.08
C GLY A 67 14.56 3.10 -2.83
N SER A 68 14.28 2.34 -1.78
CA SER A 68 12.96 1.85 -1.42
C SER A 68 11.99 2.96 -1.00
N THR A 69 12.46 4.02 -0.33
CA THR A 69 11.59 5.18 0.01
C THR A 69 11.17 5.98 -1.24
N ARG A 70 12.01 6.04 -2.28
CA ARG A 70 11.66 6.64 -3.59
C ARG A 70 10.77 5.73 -4.44
N ALA A 71 10.80 4.41 -4.23
CA ALA A 71 9.89 3.50 -4.91
C ALA A 71 8.43 3.84 -4.55
N LEU A 72 8.13 4.00 -3.26
CA LEU A 72 6.80 4.39 -2.76
C LEU A 72 6.22 5.63 -3.48
N THR A 73 7.00 6.69 -3.69
CA THR A 73 6.49 7.94 -4.32
C THR A 73 6.15 7.77 -5.81
N ARG A 74 6.71 6.74 -6.46
CA ARG A 74 6.52 6.44 -7.89
C ARG A 74 5.42 5.43 -8.18
N VAL A 75 4.90 4.73 -7.16
CA VAL A 75 3.84 3.71 -7.27
C VAL A 75 2.62 4.22 -8.06
N ARG A 76 2.07 3.36 -8.93
CA ARG A 76 0.85 3.62 -9.72
C ARG A 76 -0.20 2.50 -9.68
N THR A 77 0.20 1.25 -9.41
CA THR A 77 -0.70 0.11 -9.22
C THR A 77 -0.62 -0.41 -7.77
N ALA A 78 -1.59 -1.22 -7.35
CA ALA A 78 -1.61 -1.77 -5.99
C ALA A 78 -0.52 -2.83 -5.78
N GLU A 79 -0.23 -3.60 -6.82
CA GLU A 79 0.80 -4.64 -6.88
C GLU A 79 2.19 -4.01 -6.72
N ALA A 80 2.43 -2.88 -7.39
CA ALA A 80 3.64 -2.09 -7.22
C ALA A 80 3.74 -1.39 -5.85
N LEU A 81 2.62 -1.21 -5.13
CA LEU A 81 2.64 -0.75 -3.73
C LEU A 81 3.11 -1.87 -2.81
N GLY A 82 2.53 -3.07 -2.95
CA GLY A 82 2.92 -4.26 -2.19
C GLY A 82 4.42 -4.55 -2.31
N GLU A 83 4.93 -4.58 -3.55
CA GLU A 83 6.36 -4.77 -3.84
C GLU A 83 7.22 -3.69 -3.15
N ALA A 84 6.90 -2.41 -3.35
CA ALA A 84 7.67 -1.31 -2.75
C ALA A 84 7.60 -1.29 -1.21
N MET A 85 6.53 -1.82 -0.61
CA MET A 85 6.42 -2.02 0.84
C MET A 85 7.29 -3.19 1.33
N SER A 86 7.31 -4.31 0.62
CA SER A 86 8.17 -5.46 0.93
C SER A 86 9.65 -5.09 0.86
N THR A 87 10.11 -4.49 -0.25
CA THR A 87 11.51 -4.04 -0.39
C THR A 87 11.91 -3.04 0.70
N LEU A 88 10.99 -2.18 1.14
CA LEU A 88 11.24 -1.25 2.24
C LEU A 88 11.28 -1.93 3.60
N ALA A 89 10.40 -2.90 3.87
CA ALA A 89 10.42 -3.68 5.10
C ALA A 89 11.72 -4.50 5.23
N GLU A 90 12.17 -5.14 4.15
CA GLU A 90 13.46 -5.82 4.06
C GLU A 90 14.65 -4.88 4.27
N SER A 91 14.60 -3.68 3.67
CA SER A 91 15.60 -2.61 3.89
C SER A 91 15.68 -2.26 5.38
N LEU A 92 14.53 -1.99 6.01
CA LEU A 92 14.43 -1.61 7.42
C LEU A 92 14.86 -2.74 8.37
N ASN A 93 14.51 -3.99 8.08
CA ASN A 93 14.96 -5.17 8.85
C ASN A 93 16.49 -5.34 8.76
N THR A 94 17.06 -5.23 7.56
CA THR A 94 18.52 -5.26 7.34
C THR A 94 19.22 -4.15 8.13
N ILE A 95 18.62 -2.95 8.15
CA ILE A 95 19.11 -1.80 8.91
C ILE A 95 18.98 -2.01 10.42
N ALA A 96 17.90 -2.62 10.92
CA ALA A 96 17.72 -2.94 12.32
C ALA A 96 18.79 -3.93 12.82
N ILE A 97 19.06 -5.00 12.05
CA ILE A 97 20.13 -5.96 12.33
C ILE A 97 21.50 -5.27 12.33
N ARG A 98 21.77 -4.43 11.31
CA ARG A 98 23.02 -3.67 11.21
C ARG A 98 23.21 -2.71 12.38
N LEU A 99 22.16 -1.99 12.79
CA LEU A 99 22.19 -1.12 13.96
C LEU A 99 22.39 -1.91 15.27
N ALA A 100 21.82 -3.11 15.40
CA ALA A 100 21.96 -3.96 16.59
C ALA A 100 23.41 -4.45 16.80
N ALA A 101 24.21 -4.56 15.73
CA ALA A 101 25.62 -4.91 15.81
C ALA A 101 26.54 -3.74 16.28
N LEU A 102 26.04 -2.50 16.29
CA LEU A 102 26.86 -1.33 16.63
C LEU A 102 26.99 -1.14 18.15
N LYS A 103 28.20 -0.87 18.61
CA LYS A 103 28.45 -0.35 19.96
C LYS A 103 28.63 1.16 19.86
N VAL A 104 27.83 1.93 20.61
CA VAL A 104 27.87 3.41 20.63
C VAL A 104 28.32 3.93 22.00
N THR A 105 28.84 5.15 22.04
CA THR A 105 29.17 5.84 23.31
C THR A 105 27.92 6.08 24.16
N SER A 106 28.07 6.16 25.49
CA SER A 106 26.95 6.27 26.46
C SER A 106 25.99 7.43 26.19
N ARG A 107 26.50 8.57 25.68
CA ARG A 107 25.71 9.73 25.25
C ARG A 107 24.71 9.40 24.12
N LEU A 108 24.98 8.37 23.31
CA LEU A 108 24.19 7.99 22.15
C LEU A 108 23.28 6.78 22.41
N THR A 109 23.51 6.00 23.48
CA THR A 109 22.79 4.74 23.75
C THR A 109 21.26 4.91 23.71
N ALA A 110 20.72 5.92 24.40
CA ALA A 110 19.27 6.12 24.46
C ALA A 110 18.63 6.44 23.10
N VAL A 111 19.28 7.25 22.25
CA VAL A 111 18.77 7.56 20.91
C VAL A 111 18.97 6.40 19.93
N HIS A 112 20.06 5.65 20.11
CA HIS A 112 20.39 4.49 19.31
C HIS A 112 19.39 3.34 19.51
N THR A 113 19.04 3.02 20.76
CA THR A 113 18.01 2.02 21.09
C THR A 113 16.62 2.46 20.63
N LEU A 114 16.26 3.74 20.80
CA LEU A 114 15.00 4.27 20.27
C LEU A 114 14.94 4.18 18.73
N LEU A 115 16.05 4.41 18.03
CA LEU A 115 16.10 4.27 16.57
C LEU A 115 15.92 2.81 16.13
N GLN A 116 16.58 1.86 16.80
CA GLN A 116 16.41 0.42 16.56
C GLN A 116 14.94 -0.01 16.74
N GLU A 117 14.34 0.36 17.88
CA GLU A 117 12.93 0.09 18.20
C GLU A 117 11.99 0.61 17.09
N ARG A 118 12.15 1.88 16.69
CA ARG A 118 11.24 2.53 15.75
C ARG A 118 11.40 2.03 14.31
N ILE A 119 12.61 1.63 13.91
CA ILE A 119 12.84 0.94 12.63
C ILE A 119 12.22 -0.46 12.63
N GLY A 120 12.35 -1.22 13.72
CA GLY A 120 11.71 -2.53 13.86
C GLY A 120 10.18 -2.45 13.83
N VAL A 121 9.59 -1.47 14.55
CA VAL A 121 8.15 -1.20 14.51
C VAL A 121 7.68 -0.83 13.09
N ALA A 122 8.41 0.05 12.39
CA ALA A 122 8.08 0.44 11.02
C ALA A 122 8.13 -0.77 10.05
N ALA A 123 9.18 -1.59 10.11
CA ALA A 123 9.29 -2.79 9.28
C ALA A 123 8.15 -3.78 9.57
N THR A 124 7.89 -4.06 10.85
CA THR A 124 6.81 -4.96 11.30
C THR A 124 5.44 -4.48 10.83
N ARG A 125 5.17 -3.17 10.92
CA ARG A 125 3.92 -2.59 10.43
C ARG A 125 3.77 -2.73 8.91
N LEU A 126 4.82 -2.42 8.13
CA LEU A 126 4.78 -2.55 6.67
C LEU A 126 4.44 -3.98 6.22
N THR A 127 5.07 -4.99 6.82
CA THR A 127 4.77 -6.40 6.53
C THR A 127 3.35 -6.78 6.96
N SER A 128 2.97 -6.48 8.21
CA SER A 128 1.67 -6.87 8.76
C SER A 128 0.45 -6.13 8.17
N SER A 129 0.64 -4.97 7.52
CA SER A 129 -0.43 -4.25 6.84
C SER A 129 -0.43 -4.42 5.32
N ALA A 130 0.51 -5.17 4.74
CA ALA A 130 0.73 -5.22 3.29
C ALA A 130 -0.53 -5.57 2.49
N GLU A 131 -1.20 -6.67 2.81
CA GLU A 131 -2.40 -7.15 2.10
C GLU A 131 -3.55 -6.13 2.13
N GLN A 132 -3.92 -5.64 3.31
CA GLN A 132 -4.94 -4.59 3.46
C GLN A 132 -4.55 -3.29 2.74
N THR A 133 -3.25 -3.01 2.63
CA THR A 133 -2.75 -1.82 1.92
C THR A 133 -2.82 -1.99 0.40
N VAL A 134 -2.66 -3.21 -0.12
CA VAL A 134 -2.92 -3.55 -1.53
C VAL A 134 -4.42 -3.40 -1.84
N GLU A 135 -5.31 -3.89 -0.98
CA GLU A 135 -6.76 -3.72 -1.17
C GLU A 135 -7.24 -2.26 -1.04
N ASP A 136 -6.73 -1.51 -0.06
CA ASP A 136 -6.94 -0.05 0.03
C ASP A 136 -6.41 0.66 -1.23
N ALA A 137 -5.33 0.18 -1.85
CA ALA A 137 -4.79 0.73 -3.09
C ALA A 137 -5.60 0.36 -4.35
N ARG A 138 -6.22 -0.83 -4.38
CA ARG A 138 -7.16 -1.23 -5.44
C ARG A 138 -8.42 -0.38 -5.43
N CYS A 139 -8.94 -0.03 -4.25
CA CYS A 139 -10.05 0.90 -4.14
C CYS A 139 -9.63 2.37 -4.28
N GLY A 140 -8.85 2.90 -3.34
CA GLY A 140 -8.49 4.31 -3.24
C GLY A 140 -7.53 4.83 -4.30
N GLY A 141 -6.95 3.94 -5.11
CA GLY A 141 -5.87 4.25 -6.03
C GLY A 141 -4.53 4.37 -5.31
N ALA A 142 -3.57 3.56 -5.75
CA ALA A 142 -2.30 3.33 -5.06
C ALA A 142 -1.47 4.59 -4.74
N ALA A 143 -1.67 5.70 -5.45
CA ALA A 143 -1.03 6.97 -5.13
C ALA A 143 -1.45 7.53 -3.75
N TYR A 144 -2.75 7.54 -3.42
CA TYR A 144 -3.23 7.99 -2.10
C TYR A 144 -2.77 7.04 -1.00
N THR A 145 -2.91 5.74 -1.24
CA THR A 145 -2.56 4.72 -0.25
C THR A 145 -1.05 4.68 0.01
N SER A 146 -0.21 4.89 -1.01
CA SER A 146 1.22 5.11 -0.83
C SER A 146 1.53 6.35 0.04
N GLN A 147 0.82 7.47 -0.14
CA GLN A 147 0.98 8.63 0.75
C GLN A 147 0.55 8.32 2.20
N LYS A 148 -0.47 7.48 2.41
CA LYS A 148 -0.91 6.98 3.74
C LYS A 148 0.22 6.17 4.40
N VAL A 149 0.87 5.27 3.64
CA VAL A 149 2.07 4.52 4.09
C VAL A 149 3.25 5.44 4.41
N GLN A 150 3.55 6.42 3.55
CA GLN A 150 4.66 7.37 3.76
C GLN A 150 4.45 8.24 5.01
N ARG A 151 3.22 8.71 5.26
CA ARG A 151 2.86 9.41 6.52
C ARG A 151 3.06 8.50 7.73
N GLN A 152 2.61 7.25 7.65
CA GLN A 152 2.74 6.29 8.75
C GLN A 152 4.21 6.00 9.07
N LEU A 153 5.07 5.80 8.05
CA LEU A 153 6.51 5.63 8.20
C LEU A 153 7.17 6.83 8.90
N ARG A 154 6.81 8.07 8.52
CA ARG A 154 7.29 9.28 9.22
C ARG A 154 6.82 9.34 10.68
N ALA A 155 5.58 8.91 10.95
CA ALA A 155 5.03 8.90 12.30
C ALA A 155 5.71 7.85 13.20
N ASP A 156 5.93 6.64 12.70
CA ASP A 156 6.63 5.58 13.44
C ASP A 156 8.08 5.97 13.76
N LEU A 157 8.80 6.56 12.80
CA LEU A 157 10.19 7.03 13.00
C LEU A 157 10.30 8.37 13.74
N GLY A 158 9.23 9.16 13.82
CA GLY A 158 9.23 10.54 14.29
C GLY A 158 9.83 10.75 15.68
N GLY A 159 9.56 9.83 16.62
CA GLY A 159 10.12 9.88 17.96
C GLY A 159 11.66 9.78 17.98
N ALA A 160 12.25 8.94 17.13
CA ALA A 160 13.70 8.82 17.00
C ALA A 160 14.31 10.05 16.29
N LEU A 161 13.66 10.53 15.22
CA LEU A 161 14.09 11.69 14.44
C LEU A 161 14.23 12.94 15.31
N VAL A 162 13.27 13.22 16.20
CA VAL A 162 13.31 14.36 17.13
C VAL A 162 14.48 14.27 18.12
N GLN A 163 14.81 13.08 18.61
CA GLN A 163 15.93 12.90 19.56
C GLN A 163 17.29 12.97 18.86
N LEU A 164 17.40 12.48 17.62
CA LEU A 164 18.58 12.64 16.77
C LEU A 164 18.83 14.13 16.48
N GLN A 165 17.80 14.87 16.09
CA GLN A 165 17.88 16.32 15.83
C GLN A 165 18.36 17.11 17.07
N ARG A 166 17.86 16.78 18.27
CA ARG A 166 18.34 17.36 19.55
C ARG A 166 19.82 17.13 19.81
N LEU A 167 20.37 16.01 19.35
CA LEU A 167 21.80 15.69 19.43
C LEU A 167 22.62 16.25 18.26
N LYS A 168 21.99 17.02 17.36
CA LYS A 168 22.55 17.53 16.09
C LYS A 168 23.00 16.42 15.12
N LEU A 169 22.32 15.28 15.17
CA LEU A 169 22.48 14.18 14.22
C LEU A 169 21.40 14.27 13.12
N ALA A 170 21.82 14.06 11.88
CA ALA A 170 20.96 14.02 10.70
C ALA A 170 20.65 12.57 10.31
N PHE A 171 19.36 12.30 10.13
CA PHE A 171 18.79 11.03 9.66
C PHE A 171 17.41 11.32 9.04
N GLY A 172 16.86 10.37 8.29
CA GLY A 172 15.54 10.45 7.67
C GLY A 172 15.43 11.50 6.56
N GLN A 173 16.54 12.03 6.05
CA GLN A 173 16.53 13.06 5.00
C GLN A 173 16.02 12.51 3.66
N THR A 174 16.06 11.19 3.49
CA THR A 174 15.58 10.47 2.31
C THR A 174 14.17 9.89 2.48
N LEU A 175 13.52 10.12 3.64
CA LEU A 175 12.11 9.82 3.83
C LEU A 175 11.25 10.84 3.07
N PRO A 176 10.35 10.43 2.17
CA PRO A 176 9.47 11.37 1.47
C PRO A 176 8.51 12.03 2.45
N ASP A 177 8.14 13.27 2.15
CA ASP A 177 7.04 13.98 2.82
C ASP A 177 5.90 14.19 1.81
N PRO A 178 4.79 13.44 1.90
CA PRO A 178 3.64 13.61 1.03
C PRO A 178 2.72 14.75 1.49
N GLY A 179 3.12 15.53 2.51
CA GLY A 179 2.28 16.54 3.13
C GLY A 179 1.18 15.97 4.04
N PRO A 180 0.32 16.84 4.59
CA PRO A 180 -0.76 16.43 5.49
C PRO A 180 -1.72 15.43 4.80
N ALA A 181 -2.43 14.65 5.61
CA ALA A 181 -3.56 13.89 5.09
C ALA A 181 -4.64 14.87 4.58
N PRO A 182 -5.30 14.58 3.45
CA PRO A 182 -6.52 15.29 3.07
C PRO A 182 -7.56 15.22 4.18
N LYS A 183 -8.41 16.25 4.29
CA LYS A 183 -9.53 16.25 5.23
C LYS A 183 -10.57 15.19 4.86
N ASP A 184 -11.26 14.66 5.85
CA ASP A 184 -12.45 13.81 5.66
C ASP A 184 -13.69 14.68 5.43
N GLU A 185 -13.80 15.23 4.22
CA GLU A 185 -14.96 16.04 3.79
C GLU A 185 -16.08 15.12 3.27
N ARG A 186 -16.60 14.28 4.18
CA ARG A 186 -17.71 13.36 3.93
C ARG A 186 -19.04 14.12 3.70
N PRO A 187 -19.82 13.79 2.67
CA PRO A 187 -21.12 14.42 2.42
C PRO A 187 -22.17 14.10 3.49
N ASP A 188 -23.24 14.90 3.51
CA ASP A 188 -24.45 14.59 4.27
C ASP A 188 -25.23 13.39 3.71
N SER A 189 -25.96 12.71 4.58
CA SER A 189 -26.85 11.62 4.18
C SER A 189 -27.97 12.10 3.27
N GLY A 190 -28.00 11.57 2.04
CA GLY A 190 -28.92 12.00 0.99
C GLY A 190 -28.33 13.02 0.02
N ALA A 191 -27.06 13.45 0.18
CA ALA A 191 -26.39 14.34 -0.76
C ALA A 191 -26.28 13.68 -2.15
N VAL A 192 -26.70 14.43 -3.20
CA VAL A 192 -26.70 13.95 -4.58
C VAL A 192 -25.36 14.27 -5.23
N LEU A 193 -24.58 13.23 -5.52
CA LEU A 193 -23.21 13.29 -6.06
C LEU A 193 -23.16 13.34 -7.59
N VAL A 194 -24.22 12.83 -8.23
CA VAL A 194 -24.44 12.80 -9.68
C VAL A 194 -25.94 12.90 -9.93
N ARG A 195 -26.38 13.72 -10.90
CA ARG A 195 -27.72 13.66 -11.51
C ARG A 195 -27.59 14.01 -13.00
N ARG A 196 -28.02 13.10 -13.88
CA ARG A 196 -27.99 13.19 -15.35
C ARG A 196 -28.94 12.14 -15.96
N GLY A 197 -29.34 12.31 -17.22
CA GLY A 197 -30.30 11.40 -17.85
C GLY A 197 -31.77 11.76 -17.53
N PRO A 198 -32.73 10.86 -17.84
CA PRO A 198 -34.15 11.20 -17.86
C PRO A 198 -34.75 11.33 -16.46
N GLU A 199 -35.33 12.50 -16.15
CA GLU A 199 -36.22 12.62 -14.98
C GLU A 199 -37.53 11.87 -15.25
N GLY A 200 -38.02 11.15 -14.24
CA GLY A 200 -39.29 10.41 -14.29
C GLY A 200 -40.15 10.64 -13.05
N LEU A 201 -41.14 9.77 -12.82
CA LEU A 201 -41.94 9.79 -11.59
C LEU A 201 -41.45 8.79 -10.52
N GLY A 202 -40.37 8.05 -10.80
CA GLY A 202 -39.84 7.05 -9.88
C GLY A 202 -39.36 7.66 -8.56
N ARG A 203 -39.69 6.98 -7.46
CA ARG A 203 -39.28 7.29 -6.08
C ARG A 203 -38.72 6.01 -5.45
N LEU A 204 -37.55 6.13 -4.83
CA LEU A 204 -36.88 5.04 -4.13
C LEU A 204 -36.48 5.50 -2.73
N LYS A 205 -36.90 4.76 -1.71
CA LYS A 205 -36.39 4.93 -0.34
C LYS A 205 -35.24 3.96 -0.12
N ILE A 206 -34.10 4.48 0.34
CA ILE A 206 -32.86 3.72 0.56
C ILE A 206 -32.54 3.78 2.04
N THR A 207 -32.24 2.64 2.66
CA THR A 207 -31.77 2.53 4.04
C THR A 207 -30.41 1.85 4.06
N ASN A 208 -29.38 2.54 4.53
CA ASN A 208 -28.08 1.94 4.82
C ASN A 208 -28.13 1.27 6.21
N GLY A 209 -28.57 0.01 6.26
CA GLY A 209 -28.53 -0.80 7.49
C GLY A 209 -27.14 -1.32 7.88
N THR A 210 -26.05 -0.80 7.30
CA THR A 210 -24.68 -1.24 7.57
C THR A 210 -23.92 -0.27 8.48
N ALA A 211 -22.77 -0.72 8.99
CA ALA A 211 -21.85 0.06 9.81
C ALA A 211 -20.83 0.88 8.99
N LYS A 212 -20.87 0.82 7.65
CA LYS A 212 -20.03 1.62 6.75
C LYS A 212 -20.87 2.69 6.05
N ASP A 213 -20.23 3.79 5.66
CA ASP A 213 -20.85 4.75 4.74
C ASP A 213 -20.92 4.16 3.33
N VAL A 214 -21.89 4.59 2.53
CA VAL A 214 -22.09 4.10 1.15
C VAL A 214 -22.36 5.22 0.15
N ALA A 215 -22.04 4.96 -1.11
CA ALA A 215 -22.55 5.70 -2.26
C ALA A 215 -23.37 4.74 -3.11
N VAL A 216 -24.66 5.06 -3.31
CA VAL A 216 -25.60 4.27 -4.10
C VAL A 216 -25.76 4.89 -5.47
N SER A 217 -25.53 4.07 -6.49
CA SER A 217 -25.51 4.43 -7.91
C SER A 217 -26.72 3.81 -8.60
N ILE A 218 -27.66 4.66 -8.99
CA ILE A 218 -28.84 4.31 -9.76
C ILE A 218 -28.46 4.44 -11.24
N VAL A 219 -28.48 3.30 -11.94
CA VAL A 219 -27.93 3.15 -13.30
C VAL A 219 -29.07 2.76 -14.22
N GLY A 220 -29.27 3.51 -15.31
CA GLY A 220 -30.31 3.18 -16.30
C GLY A 220 -30.05 1.81 -16.93
N ASP A 221 -31.10 1.12 -17.36
CA ASP A 221 -30.93 -0.19 -17.99
C ASP A 221 -30.02 -0.13 -19.23
N GLY A 222 -29.19 -1.16 -19.39
CA GLY A 222 -28.12 -1.20 -20.40
C GLY A 222 -26.97 -0.20 -20.24
N GLN A 223 -26.91 0.61 -19.16
CA GLN A 223 -25.80 1.56 -18.92
C GLN A 223 -24.72 0.98 -17.98
N PRO A 224 -23.44 1.37 -18.12
CA PRO A 224 -22.37 0.92 -17.24
C PRO A 224 -22.41 1.63 -15.86
N PRO A 225 -21.99 0.97 -14.77
CA PRO A 225 -22.17 1.49 -13.42
C PRO A 225 -21.32 2.73 -13.08
N GLY A 226 -20.22 3.00 -13.80
CA GLY A 226 -19.47 4.26 -13.71
C GLY A 226 -20.21 5.47 -14.33
N SER A 227 -21.29 5.23 -15.08
CA SER A 227 -22.15 6.27 -15.67
C SER A 227 -23.57 6.27 -15.09
N PRO A 228 -23.77 6.38 -13.75
CA PRO A 228 -25.11 6.36 -13.18
C PRO A 228 -25.90 7.60 -13.61
N GLN A 229 -27.20 7.43 -13.79
CA GLN A 229 -28.12 8.56 -13.94
C GLN A 229 -28.21 9.37 -12.65
N LEU A 230 -28.03 8.71 -11.50
CA LEU A 230 -28.18 9.34 -10.20
C LEU A 230 -27.29 8.62 -9.17
N MET A 231 -26.42 9.35 -8.47
CA MET A 231 -25.62 8.82 -7.37
C MET A 231 -25.91 9.62 -6.10
N VAL A 232 -26.12 8.92 -4.99
CA VAL A 232 -26.45 9.52 -3.69
C VAL A 232 -25.53 8.96 -2.59
N TYR A 233 -25.04 9.82 -1.72
CA TYR A 233 -24.27 9.43 -0.53
C TYR A 233 -25.20 9.11 0.64
N LEU A 234 -24.84 8.12 1.46
CA LEU A 234 -25.66 7.72 2.61
C LEU A 234 -24.77 7.17 3.75
N GLN A 235 -24.75 7.87 4.89
CA GLN A 235 -23.91 7.48 6.02
C GLN A 235 -24.45 6.20 6.70
N ALA A 236 -23.61 5.53 7.47
CA ALA A 236 -23.95 4.35 8.25
C ALA A 236 -25.22 4.54 9.08
N THR A 237 -26.11 3.54 9.11
CA THR A 237 -27.44 3.56 9.76
C THR A 237 -28.47 4.58 9.22
N LYS A 238 -28.15 5.40 8.20
CA LYS A 238 -29.05 6.47 7.73
C LYS A 238 -29.96 6.01 6.57
N SER A 239 -31.01 6.79 6.32
CA SER A 239 -31.95 6.58 5.22
C SER A 239 -32.17 7.86 4.43
N THR A 240 -32.46 7.73 3.14
CA THR A 240 -32.88 8.84 2.25
C THR A 240 -34.01 8.39 1.33
N THR A 241 -34.69 9.34 0.69
CA THR A 241 -35.67 9.07 -0.37
C THR A 241 -35.31 9.89 -1.59
N VAL A 242 -34.89 9.22 -2.66
CA VAL A 242 -34.52 9.88 -3.91
C VAL A 242 -35.69 9.84 -4.88
N ASN A 243 -35.95 10.98 -5.52
CA ASN A 243 -37.08 11.20 -6.40
C ASN A 243 -36.61 11.48 -7.83
N ARG A 244 -37.57 11.47 -8.75
CA ARG A 244 -37.40 11.72 -10.19
C ARG A 244 -36.44 10.76 -10.87
N ILE A 245 -36.67 9.46 -10.67
CA ILE A 245 -35.96 8.38 -11.36
C ILE A 245 -36.73 8.04 -12.65
N GLY A 246 -36.02 8.01 -13.79
CA GLY A 246 -36.56 7.61 -15.09
C GLY A 246 -36.18 6.17 -15.48
N GLY A 247 -36.92 5.64 -16.45
CA GLY A 247 -36.66 4.34 -17.09
C GLY A 247 -36.86 3.10 -16.21
N ALA A 248 -36.36 1.98 -16.72
CA ALA A 248 -35.94 0.84 -15.90
C ALA A 248 -34.50 1.08 -15.43
N TYR A 249 -34.14 0.58 -14.26
CA TYR A 249 -32.84 0.83 -13.65
C TYR A 249 -32.34 -0.32 -12.77
N HIS A 250 -31.02 -0.41 -12.64
CA HIS A 250 -30.32 -1.28 -11.69
C HIS A 250 -29.79 -0.43 -10.54
N LEU A 251 -29.67 -1.05 -9.36
CA LEU A 251 -29.02 -0.44 -8.20
C LEU A 251 -27.66 -1.08 -7.97
N TYR A 252 -26.64 -0.23 -7.93
CA TYR A 252 -25.30 -0.58 -7.49
C TYR A 252 -24.98 0.23 -6.24
N PHE A 253 -24.13 -0.28 -5.36
CA PHE A 253 -23.59 0.49 -4.24
C PHE A 253 -22.13 0.15 -3.99
N LYS A 254 -21.38 1.16 -3.58
CA LYS A 254 -20.03 1.00 -3.04
C LYS A 254 -20.02 1.45 -1.59
N SER A 255 -19.35 0.69 -0.74
CA SER A 255 -19.15 0.99 0.69
C SER A 255 -17.66 1.18 0.98
N GLY A 256 -17.31 1.84 2.08
CA GLY A 256 -15.93 2.00 2.51
C GLY A 256 -15.74 3.07 3.59
N ALA A 257 -14.51 3.57 3.71
CA ALA A 257 -14.11 4.71 4.54
C ALA A 257 -13.22 5.68 3.75
N ASP A 258 -12.79 6.78 4.39
CA ASP A 258 -11.95 7.84 3.80
C ASP A 258 -12.56 8.39 2.48
N TRP A 259 -13.67 9.15 2.51
CA TRP A 259 -14.35 9.56 1.26
C TRP A 259 -13.54 10.57 0.42
N ASP A 260 -13.52 10.35 -0.89
CA ASP A 260 -12.93 11.21 -1.90
C ASP A 260 -14.05 11.92 -2.68
N ALA A 261 -14.24 13.22 -2.41
CA ALA A 261 -15.29 14.02 -3.04
C ALA A 261 -15.05 14.26 -4.55
N ASP A 262 -13.79 14.49 -4.95
CA ASP A 262 -13.42 14.76 -6.34
C ASP A 262 -13.63 13.52 -7.23
N ARG A 263 -13.18 12.35 -6.75
CA ARG A 263 -13.28 11.08 -7.46
C ARG A 263 -14.59 10.33 -7.19
N ARG A 264 -15.42 10.80 -6.24
CA ARG A 264 -16.69 10.19 -5.81
C ARG A 264 -16.56 8.70 -5.47
N GLN A 265 -15.63 8.39 -4.60
CA GLN A 265 -15.33 7.04 -4.14
C GLN A 265 -14.78 7.02 -2.71
N PHE A 266 -14.80 5.86 -2.07
CA PHE A 266 -14.05 5.61 -0.84
C PHE A 266 -12.57 5.40 -1.16
N ARG A 267 -11.69 5.56 -0.15
CA ARG A 267 -10.24 5.33 -0.30
C ARG A 267 -9.72 4.13 0.49
N SER A 268 -10.54 3.52 1.35
CA SER A 268 -10.14 2.36 2.16
C SER A 268 -11.28 1.41 2.49
N GLY A 269 -10.94 0.13 2.71
CA GLY A 269 -11.84 -0.91 3.22
C GLY A 269 -13.11 -1.14 2.39
N CYS A 270 -13.01 -1.13 1.06
CA CYS A 270 -14.17 -1.04 0.17
C CYS A 270 -14.84 -2.39 -0.15
N SER A 271 -16.11 -2.34 -0.59
CA SER A 271 -16.82 -3.45 -1.25
C SER A 271 -17.86 -2.86 -2.21
N PHE A 272 -18.01 -3.49 -3.38
CA PHE A 272 -18.85 -3.03 -4.50
C PHE A 272 -19.89 -4.10 -4.82
N LYS A 273 -21.17 -3.74 -4.80
CA LYS A 273 -22.28 -4.70 -4.98
C LYS A 273 -23.33 -4.17 -5.94
N LYS A 274 -23.99 -5.10 -6.62
CA LYS A 274 -25.19 -4.86 -7.43
C LYS A 274 -26.37 -5.55 -6.76
N PHE A 275 -27.56 -4.95 -6.80
CA PHE A 275 -28.81 -5.68 -6.61
C PHE A 275 -29.15 -6.47 -7.87
N ASP A 276 -29.53 -7.73 -7.71
CA ASP A 276 -29.72 -8.62 -8.86
C ASP A 276 -31.03 -8.32 -9.60
N GLN A 277 -32.04 -7.81 -8.89
CA GLN A 277 -33.32 -7.37 -9.45
C GLN A 277 -33.24 -6.05 -10.24
N THR A 278 -34.06 -5.94 -11.29
CA THR A 278 -34.25 -4.70 -12.07
C THR A 278 -35.48 -3.95 -11.56
N PHE A 279 -35.39 -2.64 -11.43
CA PHE A 279 -36.43 -1.77 -10.88
C PHE A 279 -37.11 -0.93 -11.97
N THR A 280 -38.37 -0.55 -11.77
CA THR A 280 -39.17 0.22 -12.76
C THR A 280 -40.04 1.31 -12.11
N ARG A 281 -40.66 2.15 -12.95
CA ARG A 281 -41.46 3.34 -12.58
C ARG A 281 -42.62 3.08 -11.60
N ASN A 282 -43.26 1.91 -11.65
CA ASN A 282 -44.64 1.75 -11.16
C ASN A 282 -44.74 1.19 -9.72
N GLN A 283 -43.63 1.10 -8.99
CA GLN A 283 -43.56 0.49 -7.66
C GLN A 283 -42.85 1.44 -6.69
N GLY A 284 -43.47 1.70 -5.54
CA GLY A 284 -42.91 2.54 -4.47
C GLY A 284 -41.86 1.79 -3.65
N TRP A 285 -40.71 1.50 -4.26
CA TRP A 285 -39.67 0.66 -3.67
C TRP A 285 -39.02 1.30 -2.43
N GLN A 286 -38.90 0.49 -1.37
CA GLN A 286 -37.92 0.66 -0.30
C GLN A 286 -36.87 -0.44 -0.44
N VAL A 287 -35.59 -0.11 -0.22
CA VAL A 287 -34.46 -1.05 -0.26
C VAL A 287 -33.60 -0.87 0.98
N ASN A 288 -33.28 -1.97 1.66
CA ASN A 288 -32.27 -2.02 2.73
C ASN A 288 -30.96 -2.59 2.18
N LEU A 289 -29.83 -1.94 2.47
CA LEU A 289 -28.49 -2.32 2.00
C LEU A 289 -27.79 -3.35 2.90
N GLN A 290 -28.45 -3.85 3.95
CA GLN A 290 -27.90 -4.84 4.87
C GLN A 290 -28.12 -6.28 4.35
N PRO A 291 -27.07 -7.08 4.09
CA PRO A 291 -27.23 -8.47 3.68
C PRO A 291 -27.78 -9.32 4.83
N ARG A 292 -29.03 -9.79 4.70
CA ARG A 292 -29.73 -10.70 5.61
C ARG A 292 -30.82 -11.46 4.84
N PRO A 293 -31.35 -12.58 5.36
CA PRO A 293 -32.60 -13.18 4.88
C PRO A 293 -33.80 -12.22 4.92
N ASP A 294 -33.77 -11.21 5.80
CA ASP A 294 -34.78 -10.15 5.90
C ASP A 294 -34.50 -8.94 4.96
N GLY A 295 -33.42 -8.98 4.19
CA GLY A 295 -33.11 -8.02 3.14
C GLY A 295 -33.97 -8.28 1.92
N ASN A 296 -34.69 -7.28 1.42
CA ASN A 296 -35.77 -7.49 0.45
C ASN A 296 -35.32 -7.65 -1.02
N ALA A 297 -34.04 -7.95 -1.27
CA ALA A 297 -33.45 -8.23 -2.58
C ALA A 297 -32.02 -8.80 -2.44
N ASP A 298 -31.67 -9.78 -3.27
CA ASP A 298 -30.32 -10.34 -3.35
C ASP A 298 -29.29 -9.38 -3.95
N THR A 299 -28.01 -9.61 -3.62
CA THR A 299 -26.88 -8.80 -4.12
C THR A 299 -25.65 -9.63 -4.52
N THR A 300 -25.26 -9.52 -5.79
CA THR A 300 -23.95 -10.00 -6.29
C THR A 300 -22.83 -8.99 -6.03
N GLU A 301 -21.64 -9.47 -5.67
CA GLU A 301 -20.41 -8.66 -5.56
C GLU A 301 -19.77 -8.46 -6.95
N ILE A 302 -19.23 -7.26 -7.21
CA ILE A 302 -18.76 -6.84 -8.54
C ILE A 302 -17.41 -6.12 -8.48
N GLU A 303 -16.81 -5.89 -9.66
CA GLU A 303 -15.62 -5.06 -9.81
C GLU A 303 -15.86 -3.57 -9.46
N ALA A 304 -14.76 -2.85 -9.23
CA ALA A 304 -14.80 -1.44 -8.85
C ALA A 304 -15.25 -0.51 -10.00
N TYR A 305 -15.98 0.55 -9.64
CA TYR A 305 -16.55 1.56 -10.57
C TYR A 305 -16.74 2.93 -9.88
#